data_AF-A0A9P9EGP5-F1
#
_entry.id   AF-A0A9P9EGP5-F1
#
_cell.length_a   1.000
_cell.length_b   1.000
_cell.length_c   1.000
_cell.angle_alpha   90.00
_cell.angle_beta   90.00
_cell.angle_gamma   90.00
#
_symmetry.space_group_name_H-M   'P 1'
#
loop_
_entity.id
_entity.type
_entity.pdbx_description
1 polymer ?
#
loop_
_entity_poly.entity_id
_entity_poly.type
_entity_poly.pdbx_seq_one_letter_code
_entity_poly.pdbx_strand_id
1 'polypeptide(L)'
;MSRHRTFTRRSRTDKAFKRSHETRSSSVATEHTPGHHSCRRNQMNTCQVPENTVDRASEQDPPLPPRKEPVETKDVEAKIENVPEQTEAHVIDPITQSRITELEQQLQAVTQEWKKSARELDELQASNEKSNQMNDGTLIERARQLRYAIWAFSIQYFQGDTPARRAIWWRKDHGYFRYLENTTPSFSALEYYLRHPTKRAKVVAAFLWQVLHCRIFDWFIWAGEDVGWSIRKLRRFLNAKNHPPSIGKQPPRPDAEREFQMWSTTTVELVQDELETNGSEAAGAEIYMEEQKNDITKSVKELFRLEDESQGIAEHLKSILDDAFALDKIMSQQVARLEWVFDPQTPRTTGFMFVEETMELDEGDSDKMMKEGREVRLVVAPALVKRGKSTGQEFEKERILLKTSVWFHSSSVKFAVFTRELCGHVISSCS
;
A
#
# COMPACT_ATOMS: atom_id res chain seq x y z
N MET A 1 -18.26 49.51 46.35
CA MET A 1 -18.10 49.09 47.76
C MET A 1 -19.32 48.29 48.19
N SER A 2 -19.33 46.97 47.97
CA SER A 2 -20.36 46.06 48.47
C SER A 2 -19.70 45.04 49.39
N ARG A 3 -20.09 45.07 50.66
CA ARG A 3 -19.55 44.23 51.73
C ARG A 3 -20.37 42.95 51.88
N HIS A 4 -19.62 41.85 52.01
CA HIS A 4 -19.80 40.69 52.89
C HIS A 4 -21.17 40.05 53.06
N ARG A 5 -21.24 38.76 52.69
CA ARG A 5 -21.79 37.72 53.57
C ARG A 5 -20.87 36.50 53.59
N THR A 6 -20.39 36.22 54.80
CA THR A 6 -19.80 34.98 55.27
C THR A 6 -20.90 33.95 55.52
N PHE A 7 -20.67 32.69 55.16
CA PHE A 7 -21.35 31.55 55.79
C PHE A 7 -20.41 30.35 55.90
N THR A 8 -20.07 30.04 57.14
CA THR A 8 -19.41 28.82 57.61
C THR A 8 -20.37 27.64 57.65
N ARG A 9 -19.97 26.46 57.19
CA ARG A 9 -20.37 25.20 57.85
C ARG A 9 -19.32 24.10 57.66
N ARG A 10 -18.85 23.59 58.81
CA ARG A 10 -18.00 22.41 59.01
C ARG A 10 -18.78 21.13 58.71
N SER A 11 -18.09 20.11 58.18
CA SER A 11 -18.20 18.74 58.70
C SER A 11 -16.96 17.91 58.32
N ARG A 12 -16.28 17.44 59.36
CA ARG A 12 -15.24 16.41 59.39
C ARG A 12 -15.80 15.06 58.94
N THR A 13 -14.97 14.25 58.30
CA THR A 13 -14.71 12.86 58.74
C THR A 13 -13.31 12.43 58.31
N ASP A 14 -12.53 12.03 59.30
CA ASP A 14 -11.22 11.40 59.23
C ASP A 14 -11.28 10.00 58.62
N LYS A 15 -10.20 9.57 57.94
CA LYS A 15 -9.63 8.22 58.08
C LYS A 15 -8.19 8.20 57.56
N ALA A 16 -7.27 8.20 58.50
CA ALA A 16 -5.85 7.96 58.32
C ALA A 16 -5.58 6.44 58.19
N PHE A 17 -4.75 6.05 57.21
CA PHE A 17 -4.18 4.71 57.14
C PHE A 17 -2.72 4.75 57.60
N LYS A 18 -2.43 3.92 58.60
CA LYS A 18 -1.18 3.84 59.35
C LYS A 18 -0.02 3.32 58.49
N ARG A 19 1.12 4.01 58.58
CA ARG A 19 2.46 3.44 58.29
C ARG A 19 2.97 2.76 59.56
N SER A 20 3.43 1.52 59.42
CA SER A 20 4.21 0.82 60.43
C SER A 20 5.61 0.58 59.87
N HIS A 21 6.61 1.17 60.52
CA HIS A 21 8.00 0.77 60.42
C HIS A 21 8.21 -0.49 61.26
N GLU A 22 8.91 -1.49 60.72
CA GLU A 22 9.66 -2.43 61.56
C GLU A 22 10.95 -2.82 60.85
N THR A 23 12.05 -2.39 61.47
CA THR A 23 13.43 -2.76 61.18
C THR A 23 13.74 -4.14 61.73
N ARG A 24 14.35 -5.03 60.94
CA ARG A 24 15.29 -6.02 61.47
C ARG A 24 16.33 -6.44 60.43
N SER A 25 17.58 -6.08 60.71
CA SER A 25 18.77 -6.61 60.05
C SER A 25 19.04 -8.05 60.48
N SER A 26 19.41 -8.92 59.53
CA SER A 26 20.62 -9.76 59.66
C SER A 26 20.96 -10.41 58.32
N SER A 27 22.27 -10.42 58.07
CA SER A 27 23.03 -10.96 56.95
C SER A 27 22.83 -12.44 56.65
N VAL A 28 22.85 -12.82 55.36
CA VAL A 28 23.66 -13.93 54.81
C VAL A 28 23.94 -13.62 53.34
N ALA A 29 25.20 -13.81 52.94
CA ALA A 29 25.73 -13.62 51.60
C ALA A 29 25.36 -14.78 50.66
N THR A 30 25.02 -14.47 49.41
CA THR A 30 25.28 -15.35 48.27
C THR A 30 25.41 -14.50 47.01
N GLU A 31 26.57 -14.62 46.37
CA GLU A 31 26.92 -14.04 45.09
C GLU A 31 26.01 -14.57 43.98
N HIS A 32 25.36 -13.69 43.23
CA HIS A 32 24.85 -14.00 41.90
C HIS A 32 25.12 -12.84 40.94
N THR A 33 25.95 -13.18 39.95
CA THR A 33 26.41 -12.39 38.83
C THR A 33 25.24 -12.04 37.90
N PRO A 34 25.10 -10.80 37.39
CA PRO A 34 24.14 -10.52 36.33
C PRO A 34 24.74 -10.90 34.97
N GLY A 35 24.14 -11.91 34.34
CA GLY A 35 24.43 -12.33 32.98
C GLY A 35 24.09 -11.23 31.97
N HIS A 36 25.10 -10.83 31.21
CA HIS A 36 24.96 -10.09 29.96
C HIS A 36 24.09 -10.86 28.97
N HIS A 37 22.88 -10.36 28.66
CA HIS A 37 22.15 -10.75 27.46
C HIS A 37 22.80 -10.08 26.23
N SER A 38 23.85 -10.72 25.73
CA SER A 38 24.41 -10.48 24.41
C SER A 38 23.45 -11.00 23.34
N CYS A 39 22.97 -10.09 22.51
CA CYS A 39 22.18 -10.37 21.31
C CYS A 39 23.07 -11.17 20.34
N ARG A 40 22.86 -12.49 20.32
CA ARG A 40 23.64 -13.45 19.53
C ARG A 40 23.30 -13.30 18.06
N ARG A 41 24.26 -12.75 17.33
CA ARG A 41 24.40 -12.80 15.87
C ARG A 41 24.45 -14.28 15.45
N ASN A 42 23.39 -14.81 14.83
CA ASN A 42 23.41 -16.17 14.28
C ASN A 42 24.32 -16.22 13.05
N GLN A 43 25.42 -16.95 13.21
CA GLN A 43 26.23 -17.47 12.12
C GLN A 43 25.40 -18.48 11.32
N MET A 44 25.39 -18.31 10.01
CA MET A 44 24.90 -19.33 9.08
C MET A 44 25.85 -20.53 9.14
N ASN A 45 25.42 -21.58 9.83
CA ASN A 45 26.02 -22.91 9.67
C ASN A 45 25.36 -23.59 8.46
N THR A 46 26.21 -23.98 7.53
CA THR A 46 25.96 -24.93 6.45
C THR A 46 25.42 -26.24 7.00
N CYS A 47 24.15 -26.55 6.72
CA CYS A 47 23.62 -27.89 6.87
C CYS A 47 24.05 -28.74 5.67
N GLN A 48 24.98 -29.67 5.90
CA GLN A 48 25.14 -30.84 5.05
C GLN A 48 23.92 -31.75 5.29
N VAL A 49 23.18 -32.03 4.22
CA VAL A 49 22.07 -32.98 4.21
C VAL A 49 22.66 -34.36 3.91
N PRO A 50 22.30 -35.42 4.65
CA PRO A 50 22.71 -36.78 4.31
C PRO A 50 21.94 -37.28 3.08
N GLU A 51 22.67 -37.86 2.12
CA GLU A 51 22.12 -38.64 1.02
C GLU A 51 21.38 -39.86 1.60
N ASN A 52 20.05 -39.83 1.55
CA ASN A 52 19.22 -41.02 1.69
C ASN A 52 18.57 -41.32 0.35
N THR A 53 19.08 -42.36 -0.29
CA THR A 53 18.51 -43.08 -1.43
C THR A 53 17.15 -43.63 -1.00
N VAL A 54 16.07 -43.10 -1.56
CA VAL A 54 14.73 -43.70 -1.47
C VAL A 54 14.33 -44.11 -2.88
N ASP A 55 14.21 -45.42 -3.08
CA ASP A 55 13.70 -46.05 -4.29
C ASP A 55 12.29 -45.53 -4.59
N ARG A 56 12.19 -44.76 -5.67
CA ARG A 56 10.93 -44.25 -6.21
C ARG A 56 10.37 -45.30 -7.17
N ALA A 57 9.39 -46.06 -6.70
CA ALA A 57 8.54 -46.87 -7.55
C ALA A 57 7.85 -45.97 -8.59
N SER A 58 7.94 -46.35 -9.87
CA SER A 58 7.26 -45.72 -10.99
C SER A 58 5.74 -45.82 -10.83
N GLU A 59 5.11 -44.75 -10.36
CA GLU A 59 3.71 -44.45 -10.65
C GLU A 59 3.65 -43.84 -12.05
N GLN A 60 3.16 -44.62 -13.02
CA GLN A 60 2.83 -44.14 -14.35
C GLN A 60 1.56 -43.31 -14.27
N ASP A 61 1.68 -42.00 -14.51
CA ASP A 61 0.53 -41.14 -14.76
C ASP A 61 -0.27 -41.68 -15.97
N PRO A 62 -1.61 -41.70 -15.89
CA PRO A 62 -2.45 -42.05 -17.03
C PRO A 62 -2.21 -41.08 -18.19
N PRO A 63 -2.18 -41.57 -19.45
CA PRO A 63 -1.89 -40.74 -20.60
C PRO A 63 -2.96 -39.66 -20.76
N LEU A 64 -2.51 -38.41 -20.81
CA LEU A 64 -3.35 -37.27 -21.15
C LEU A 64 -4.02 -37.50 -22.52
N PRO A 65 -5.30 -37.15 -22.68
CA PRO A 65 -5.96 -37.20 -23.98
C PRO A 65 -5.20 -36.29 -24.97
N PRO A 66 -5.04 -36.71 -26.24
CA PRO A 66 -4.28 -35.96 -27.22
C PRO A 66 -4.90 -34.58 -27.42
N ARG A 67 -4.10 -33.55 -27.14
CA ARG A 67 -4.38 -32.16 -27.44
C ARG A 67 -4.60 -32.04 -28.95
N LYS A 68 -5.85 -31.88 -29.38
CA LYS A 68 -6.17 -31.57 -30.78
C LYS A 68 -5.52 -30.23 -31.12
N GLU A 69 -4.52 -30.28 -31.98
CA GLU A 69 -3.91 -29.07 -32.54
C GLU A 69 -4.99 -28.26 -33.28
N PRO A 70 -4.91 -26.92 -33.22
CA PRO A 70 -5.79 -26.09 -34.01
C PRO A 70 -5.47 -26.34 -35.48
N VAL A 71 -6.43 -26.93 -36.20
CA VAL A 71 -6.36 -27.11 -37.65
C VAL A 71 -6.18 -25.73 -38.26
N GLU A 72 -5.00 -25.49 -38.86
CA GLU A 72 -4.70 -24.28 -39.62
C GLU A 72 -5.70 -24.15 -40.77
N THR A 73 -6.58 -23.16 -40.70
CA THR A 73 -7.59 -22.84 -41.72
C THR A 73 -7.01 -22.08 -42.92
N LYS A 74 -5.71 -22.23 -43.21
CA LYS A 74 -5.05 -21.44 -44.27
C LYS A 74 -5.05 -22.08 -45.66
N ASP A 75 -5.41 -23.36 -45.79
CA ASP A 75 -5.37 -24.07 -47.08
C ASP A 75 -6.73 -24.31 -47.75
N VAL A 76 -7.83 -23.77 -47.21
CA VAL A 76 -9.18 -23.99 -47.80
C VAL A 76 -9.62 -22.85 -48.74
N GLU A 77 -9.07 -21.65 -48.61
CA GLU A 77 -9.47 -20.51 -49.47
C GLU A 77 -8.69 -20.41 -50.80
N ALA A 78 -7.53 -21.07 -50.94
CA ALA A 78 -6.67 -20.92 -52.12
C ALA A 78 -6.97 -21.88 -53.29
N LYS A 79 -8.05 -22.67 -53.24
CA LYS A 79 -8.35 -23.68 -54.27
C LYS A 79 -9.72 -23.53 -54.96
N ILE A 80 -10.36 -22.36 -54.82
CA ILE A 80 -11.67 -22.06 -55.43
C ILE A 80 -11.53 -21.30 -56.77
N GLU A 81 -10.34 -20.86 -57.15
CA GLU A 81 -10.14 -20.09 -58.39
C GLU A 81 -9.42 -20.93 -59.46
N ASN A 82 -10.21 -21.71 -60.21
CA ASN A 82 -9.99 -22.21 -61.59
C ASN A 82 -10.53 -23.64 -61.74
N VAL A 83 -11.84 -23.77 -61.96
CA VAL A 83 -12.41 -24.93 -62.65
C VAL A 83 -13.22 -24.39 -63.83
N PRO A 84 -12.89 -24.80 -65.07
CA PRO A 84 -13.59 -24.32 -66.25
C PRO A 84 -15.03 -24.79 -66.26
N GLU A 85 -15.90 -23.87 -66.64
CA GLU A 85 -17.32 -23.99 -66.88
C GLU A 85 -17.57 -25.02 -67.99
N GLN A 86 -17.68 -26.30 -67.63
CA GLN A 86 -18.26 -27.35 -68.47
C GLN A 86 -19.53 -27.84 -67.79
N THR A 87 -20.65 -27.39 -68.32
CA THR A 87 -22.01 -27.82 -68.02
C THR A 87 -22.22 -29.26 -68.49
N GLU A 88 -21.85 -30.22 -67.66
CA GLU A 88 -22.52 -31.52 -67.61
C GLU A 88 -23.41 -31.52 -66.37
N ALA A 89 -24.70 -31.76 -66.56
CA ALA A 89 -25.66 -31.97 -65.49
C ALA A 89 -25.29 -33.27 -64.76
N HIS A 90 -24.30 -33.18 -63.87
CA HIS A 90 -23.87 -34.27 -63.02
C HIS A 90 -25.04 -34.57 -62.08
N VAL A 91 -25.72 -35.68 -62.34
CA VAL A 91 -26.71 -36.26 -61.43
C VAL A 91 -25.98 -36.47 -60.11
N ILE A 92 -26.16 -35.54 -59.17
CA ILE A 92 -25.66 -35.68 -57.81
C ILE A 92 -26.31 -36.96 -57.29
N ASP A 93 -25.47 -37.95 -57.00
CA ASP A 93 -25.94 -39.24 -56.51
C ASP A 93 -26.78 -38.98 -55.24
N PRO A 94 -27.99 -39.53 -55.11
CA PRO A 94 -28.82 -39.38 -53.91
C PRO A 94 -28.05 -39.68 -52.61
N ILE A 95 -27.02 -40.54 -52.68
CA ILE A 95 -26.11 -40.83 -51.56
C ILE A 95 -25.31 -39.58 -51.14
N THR A 96 -24.78 -38.83 -52.11
CA THR A 96 -24.06 -37.56 -51.83
C THR A 96 -24.98 -36.47 -51.31
N GLN A 97 -26.21 -36.36 -51.83
CA GLN A 97 -27.19 -35.39 -51.33
C GLN A 97 -27.57 -35.66 -49.87
N SER A 98 -27.82 -36.93 -49.53
CA SER A 98 -28.11 -37.36 -48.16
C SER A 98 -26.97 -37.01 -47.19
N ARG A 99 -25.72 -37.17 -47.64
CA ARG A 99 -24.54 -36.93 -46.81
C ARG A 99 -24.28 -35.43 -46.58
N ILE A 100 -24.56 -34.58 -47.57
CA ILE A 100 -24.51 -33.12 -47.41
C ILE A 100 -25.54 -32.66 -46.39
N THR A 101 -26.79 -33.14 -46.51
CA THR A 101 -27.85 -32.76 -45.55
C THR A 101 -27.55 -33.23 -44.13
N GLU A 102 -26.93 -34.41 -43.97
CA GLU A 102 -26.52 -34.92 -42.66
C GLU A 102 -25.41 -34.05 -42.04
N LEU A 103 -24.41 -33.65 -42.84
CA LEU A 103 -23.34 -32.76 -42.38
C LEU A 103 -23.84 -31.36 -42.02
N GLU A 104 -24.80 -30.82 -42.78
CA GLU A 104 -25.42 -29.53 -42.47
C GLU A 104 -26.19 -29.58 -41.14
N GLN A 105 -26.91 -30.67 -40.89
CA GLN A 105 -27.60 -30.89 -39.61
C GLN A 105 -26.61 -31.01 -38.45
N GLN A 106 -25.51 -31.75 -38.64
CA GLN A 106 -24.45 -31.84 -37.62
C GLN A 106 -23.80 -30.49 -37.35
N LEU A 107 -23.52 -29.70 -38.38
CA LEU A 107 -22.91 -28.37 -38.23
C LEU A 107 -23.86 -27.41 -37.52
N GLN A 108 -25.17 -27.45 -37.82
CA GLN A 108 -26.18 -26.70 -37.08
C GLN A 108 -26.25 -27.12 -35.61
N ALA A 109 -26.24 -28.43 -35.31
CA ALA A 109 -26.27 -28.93 -33.93
C ALA A 109 -25.06 -28.45 -33.13
N VAL A 110 -23.85 -28.58 -33.69
CA VAL A 110 -22.60 -28.09 -33.07
C VAL A 110 -22.65 -26.57 -32.87
N THR A 111 -23.15 -25.82 -33.85
CA THR A 111 -23.28 -24.36 -33.73
C THR A 111 -24.27 -23.96 -32.63
N GLN A 112 -25.37 -24.70 -32.46
CA GLN A 112 -26.35 -24.45 -31.41
C GLN A 112 -25.79 -24.78 -30.02
N GLU A 113 -25.09 -25.91 -29.87
CA GLU A 113 -24.40 -26.27 -28.62
C GLU A 113 -23.34 -25.24 -28.25
N TRP A 114 -22.50 -24.83 -29.20
CA TRP A 114 -21.49 -23.80 -28.96
C TRP A 114 -22.11 -22.47 -28.51
N LYS A 115 -23.20 -22.02 -29.17
CA LYS A 115 -23.93 -20.81 -28.74
C LYS A 115 -24.55 -20.95 -27.36
N LYS A 116 -25.04 -22.14 -27.01
CA LYS A 116 -25.60 -22.41 -25.68
C LYS A 116 -24.51 -22.35 -24.61
N SER A 117 -23.40 -23.05 -24.81
CA SER A 117 -22.26 -23.04 -23.89
C SER A 117 -21.63 -21.64 -23.75
N ALA A 118 -21.57 -20.87 -24.84
CA ALA A 118 -21.11 -19.47 -24.79
C ALA A 118 -22.04 -18.60 -23.93
N ARG A 119 -23.37 -18.74 -24.06
CA ARG A 119 -24.32 -18.02 -23.21
C ARG A 119 -24.25 -18.43 -21.75
N GLU A 120 -24.13 -19.72 -21.46
CA GLU A 120 -23.96 -20.20 -20.09
C GLU A 120 -22.68 -19.65 -19.47
N LEU A 121 -21.59 -19.58 -20.25
CA LEU A 121 -20.34 -18.95 -19.80
C LEU A 121 -20.52 -17.44 -19.56
N ASP A 122 -21.19 -16.72 -20.47
CA ASP A 122 -21.48 -15.30 -20.32
C ASP A 122 -22.38 -15.03 -19.10
N GLU A 123 -23.37 -15.89 -18.84
CA GLU A 123 -24.25 -15.81 -17.67
C GLU A 123 -23.49 -16.08 -16.37
N LEU A 124 -22.60 -17.07 -16.34
CA LEU A 124 -21.74 -17.35 -15.20
C LEU A 124 -20.74 -16.21 -14.97
N GLN A 125 -20.16 -15.65 -16.02
CA GLN A 125 -19.28 -14.48 -15.93
C GLN A 125 -20.04 -13.24 -15.43
N ALA A 126 -21.23 -12.95 -15.97
CA ALA A 126 -22.07 -11.85 -15.52
C ALA A 126 -22.59 -12.04 -14.08
N SER A 127 -22.79 -13.29 -13.65
CA SER A 127 -23.09 -13.62 -12.26
C SER A 127 -21.89 -13.42 -11.34
N ASN A 128 -20.68 -13.73 -11.81
CA ASN A 128 -19.42 -13.47 -11.08
C ASN A 128 -19.05 -11.99 -11.05
N GLU A 129 -19.44 -11.19 -12.06
CA GLU A 129 -19.23 -9.74 -12.05
C GLU A 129 -20.01 -9.03 -10.93
N LYS A 130 -20.97 -9.69 -10.27
CA LYS A 130 -21.70 -9.14 -9.13
C LYS A 130 -20.94 -9.21 -7.81
N SER A 131 -19.82 -9.92 -7.71
CA SER A 131 -19.03 -9.93 -6.48
C SER A 131 -18.03 -8.76 -6.46
N ASN A 132 -18.36 -7.74 -5.68
CA ASN A 132 -17.42 -6.80 -5.05
C ASN A 132 -16.49 -5.95 -5.95
N GLN A 133 -16.73 -5.85 -7.26
CA GLN A 133 -15.99 -4.91 -8.11
C GLN A 133 -16.41 -3.47 -7.83
N MET A 134 -15.60 -2.77 -7.04
CA MET A 134 -15.86 -1.38 -6.68
C MET A 134 -15.56 -0.47 -7.88
N ASN A 135 -16.49 0.44 -8.18
CA ASN A 135 -16.28 1.43 -9.23
C ASN A 135 -15.12 2.38 -8.86
N ASP A 136 -14.33 2.77 -9.86
CA ASP A 136 -13.24 3.75 -9.74
C ASP A 136 -13.72 5.04 -9.06
N GLY A 137 -14.95 5.49 -9.33
CA GLY A 137 -15.52 6.67 -8.67
C GLY A 137 -15.57 6.54 -7.15
N THR A 138 -15.99 5.38 -6.63
CA THR A 138 -16.06 5.15 -5.19
C THR A 138 -14.67 5.01 -4.58
N LEU A 139 -13.72 4.36 -5.28
CA LEU A 139 -12.34 4.25 -4.82
C LEU A 139 -11.66 5.62 -4.73
N ILE A 140 -11.85 6.45 -5.77
CA ILE A 140 -11.37 7.84 -5.82
C ILE A 140 -11.93 8.65 -4.65
N GLU A 141 -13.22 8.50 -4.36
CA GLU A 141 -13.88 9.23 -3.27
C GLU A 141 -13.31 8.83 -1.90
N ARG A 142 -13.18 7.53 -1.62
CA ARG A 142 -12.56 7.05 -0.36
C ARG A 142 -11.11 7.52 -0.21
N ALA A 143 -10.34 7.47 -1.29
CA ALA A 143 -8.97 7.97 -1.30
C ALA A 143 -8.88 9.49 -1.07
N ARG A 144 -9.82 10.27 -1.61
CA ARG A 144 -9.94 11.73 -1.34
C ARG A 144 -10.33 12.02 0.10
N GLN A 145 -11.28 11.26 0.66
CA GLN A 145 -11.67 11.37 2.06
C GLN A 145 -10.48 11.12 2.99
N LEU A 146 -9.69 10.07 2.72
CA LEU A 146 -8.47 9.79 3.48
C LEU A 146 -7.42 10.92 3.34
N ARG A 147 -7.20 11.45 2.12
CA ARG A 147 -6.33 12.63 1.91
C ARG A 147 -6.78 13.83 2.73
N TYR A 148 -8.08 14.11 2.72
CA TYR A 148 -8.68 15.21 3.48
C TYR A 148 -8.51 15.01 4.98
N ALA A 149 -8.80 13.81 5.52
CA ALA A 149 -8.66 13.52 6.94
C ALA A 149 -7.21 13.70 7.43
N ILE A 150 -6.23 13.18 6.69
CA ILE A 150 -4.79 13.36 6.98
C ILE A 150 -4.41 14.85 6.97
N TRP A 151 -4.90 15.59 5.97
CA TRP A 151 -4.61 17.03 5.86
C TRP A 151 -5.25 17.84 6.99
N ALA A 152 -6.52 17.58 7.30
CA ALA A 152 -7.26 18.22 8.38
C ALA A 152 -6.60 17.97 9.74
N PHE A 153 -6.20 16.73 10.02
CA PHE A 153 -5.41 16.37 11.20
C PHE A 153 -4.10 17.17 11.26
N SER A 154 -3.38 17.24 10.14
CA SER A 154 -2.09 17.93 10.07
C SER A 154 -2.25 19.43 10.29
N ILE A 155 -3.29 20.06 9.76
CA ILE A 155 -3.63 21.47 10.04
C ILE A 155 -3.95 21.64 11.52
N GLN A 156 -4.90 20.86 12.04
CA GLN A 156 -5.46 21.04 13.37
C GLN A 156 -4.40 21.03 14.47
N TYR A 157 -3.43 20.11 14.36
CA TYR A 157 -2.43 19.90 15.42
C TYR A 157 -1.06 20.51 15.10
N PHE A 158 -0.78 20.84 13.83
CA PHE A 158 0.55 21.29 13.41
C PHE A 158 0.58 22.61 12.62
N GLN A 159 -0.55 23.27 12.37
CA GLN A 159 -0.54 24.63 11.82
C GLN A 159 -0.51 25.70 12.91
N GLY A 160 0.16 26.81 12.63
CA GLY A 160 0.20 27.99 13.50
C GLY A 160 1.41 28.05 14.43
N ASP A 161 1.40 29.05 15.31
CA ASP A 161 2.50 29.35 16.25
C ASP A 161 2.51 28.40 17.47
N THR A 162 1.81 27.26 17.37
CA THR A 162 1.81 26.22 18.40
C THR A 162 3.25 25.97 18.81
N PRO A 163 3.57 26.07 20.11
CA PRO A 163 4.94 26.30 20.51
C PRO A 163 5.79 25.12 20.10
N ALA A 164 6.60 25.29 19.06
CA ALA A 164 7.86 24.57 18.90
C ALA A 164 8.86 25.00 20.02
N ARG A 165 8.37 25.36 21.21
CA ARG A 165 9.09 25.96 22.35
C ARG A 165 10.01 24.99 23.05
N ARG A 166 9.82 23.69 22.87
CA ARG A 166 10.88 22.72 23.15
C ARG A 166 11.40 22.35 21.79
N ALA A 167 12.59 22.86 21.46
CA ALA A 167 13.38 22.46 20.30
C ALA A 167 13.01 21.02 19.95
N ILE A 168 12.42 20.83 18.77
CA ILE A 168 11.92 19.53 18.35
C ILE A 168 13.17 18.68 18.12
N TRP A 169 13.69 18.10 19.19
CA TRP A 169 14.76 17.12 19.15
C TRP A 169 14.06 15.81 18.80
N TRP A 170 13.67 15.67 17.54
CA TRP A 170 13.23 14.40 17.00
C TRP A 170 14.37 13.41 17.17
N ARG A 171 14.04 12.28 17.76
CA ARG A 171 14.99 11.21 18.04
C ARG A 171 15.32 10.53 16.71
N LYS A 172 16.53 10.71 16.20
CA LYS A 172 17.02 9.99 15.01
C LYS A 172 17.01 8.47 15.22
N ASP A 173 17.08 8.05 16.49
CA ASP A 173 16.94 6.68 16.98
C ASP A 173 15.49 6.17 16.98
N HIS A 174 14.49 7.04 16.75
CA HIS A 174 13.09 6.62 16.71
C HIS A 174 12.79 5.83 15.43
N GLY A 175 12.19 4.65 15.54
CA GLY A 175 11.97 3.75 14.39
C GLY A 175 11.14 4.34 13.24
N TYR A 176 10.27 5.32 13.54
CA TYR A 176 9.47 6.03 12.53
C TYR A 176 10.18 7.23 11.90
N PHE A 177 11.36 7.63 12.40
CA PHE A 177 12.12 8.75 11.84
C PHE A 177 12.47 8.54 10.37
N ARG A 178 12.72 7.29 9.96
CA ARG A 178 12.99 6.93 8.56
C ARG A 178 11.87 7.34 7.60
N TYR A 179 10.61 7.29 8.04
CA TYR A 179 9.47 7.69 7.19
C TYR A 179 9.43 9.19 7.02
N LEU A 180 9.80 9.93 8.07
CA LEU A 180 9.87 11.39 8.06
C LEU A 180 11.04 11.86 7.19
N GLU A 181 12.20 11.22 7.29
CA GLU A 181 13.37 11.51 6.45
C GLU A 181 13.06 11.32 4.96
N ASN A 182 12.31 10.28 4.60
CA ASN A 182 11.90 10.01 3.22
C ASN A 182 10.94 11.05 2.62
N THR A 183 10.37 11.97 3.41
CA THR A 183 9.45 13.00 2.88
C THR A 183 10.17 14.16 2.18
N THR A 184 11.46 14.33 2.44
CA THR A 184 12.24 15.48 1.94
C THR A 184 13.59 15.05 1.37
N PRO A 185 14.17 15.80 0.42
CA PRO A 185 15.47 15.46 -0.17
C PRO A 185 16.65 15.46 0.81
N SER A 186 16.54 16.19 1.93
CA SER A 186 17.63 16.30 2.90
C SER A 186 17.13 16.60 4.31
N PHE A 187 17.93 16.18 5.31
CA PHE A 187 17.65 16.46 6.71
C PHE A 187 17.53 17.96 7.02
N SER A 188 18.34 18.81 6.39
CA SER A 188 18.28 20.27 6.58
C SER A 188 16.98 20.86 6.05
N ALA A 189 16.46 20.35 4.92
CA ALA A 189 15.16 20.77 4.40
C ALA A 189 14.02 20.36 5.35
N LEU A 190 14.06 19.13 5.87
CA LEU A 190 13.13 18.65 6.89
C LEU A 190 13.11 19.55 8.13
N GLU A 191 14.28 19.84 8.68
CA GLU A 191 14.42 20.71 9.86
C GLU A 191 13.85 22.11 9.62
N TYR A 192 14.12 22.68 8.44
CA TYR A 192 13.57 23.97 8.04
C TYR A 192 12.03 23.95 7.95
N TYR A 193 11.44 22.93 7.32
CA TYR A 193 9.99 22.85 7.17
C TYR A 193 9.25 22.62 8.49
N LEU A 194 9.79 21.76 9.36
CA LEU A 194 9.20 21.49 10.67
C LEU A 194 9.23 22.71 11.60
N ARG A 195 10.16 23.64 11.40
CA ARG A 195 10.22 24.92 12.13
C ARG A 195 9.26 25.97 11.58
N HIS A 196 8.77 25.82 10.37
CA HIS A 196 7.96 26.84 9.71
C HIS A 196 6.46 26.63 10.01
N PRO A 197 5.73 27.63 10.55
CA PRO A 197 4.38 27.47 11.10
C PRO A 197 3.35 27.02 10.05
N THR A 198 3.55 27.38 8.78
CA THR A 198 2.65 27.00 7.67
C THR A 198 3.12 25.78 6.87
N LYS A 199 4.39 25.36 6.98
CA LYS A 199 4.93 24.23 6.19
C LYS A 199 4.97 22.93 6.99
N ARG A 200 5.03 23.02 8.33
CA ARG A 200 5.03 21.87 9.24
C ARG A 200 3.86 20.93 8.98
N ALA A 201 2.64 21.45 8.84
CA ALA A 201 1.46 20.64 8.52
C ALA A 201 1.63 19.84 7.22
N LYS A 202 2.23 20.41 6.17
CA LYS A 202 2.45 19.71 4.89
C LYS A 202 3.43 18.55 5.03
N VAL A 203 4.51 18.74 5.78
CA VAL A 203 5.48 17.67 6.07
C VAL A 203 4.87 16.58 6.94
N VAL A 204 4.04 16.94 7.92
CA VAL A 204 3.34 15.95 8.75
C VAL A 204 2.35 15.13 7.92
N ALA A 205 1.60 15.76 7.01
CA ALA A 205 0.72 15.06 6.10
C ALA A 205 1.49 14.06 5.20
N ALA A 206 2.60 14.52 4.62
CA ALA A 206 3.50 13.66 3.83
C ALA A 206 4.04 12.48 4.64
N PHE A 207 4.44 12.73 5.90
CA PHE A 207 4.92 11.71 6.82
C PHE A 207 3.86 10.67 7.12
N LEU A 208 2.63 11.09 7.41
CA LEU A 208 1.52 10.16 7.67
C LEU A 208 1.27 9.27 6.45
N TRP A 209 1.26 9.83 5.23
CA TRP A 209 1.19 9.03 4.01
C TRP A 209 2.32 7.98 3.90
N GLN A 210 3.55 8.35 4.22
CA GLN A 210 4.68 7.39 4.26
C GLN A 210 4.46 6.29 5.29
N VAL A 211 3.90 6.61 6.46
CA VAL A 211 3.54 5.62 7.48
C VAL A 211 2.46 4.67 6.95
N LEU A 212 1.35 5.18 6.41
CA LEU A 212 0.27 4.35 5.88
C LEU A 212 0.78 3.43 4.76
N HIS A 213 1.56 3.96 3.83
CA HIS A 213 2.15 3.16 2.74
C HIS A 213 3.10 2.08 3.26
N CYS A 214 3.96 2.40 4.24
CA CYS A 214 4.96 1.45 4.72
C CYS A 214 4.45 0.50 5.80
N ARG A 215 3.31 0.75 6.43
CA ARG A 215 2.79 -0.05 7.56
C ARG A 215 1.40 -0.62 7.35
N ILE A 216 0.58 -0.04 6.48
CA ILE A 216 -0.83 -0.45 6.31
C ILE A 216 -1.07 -1.00 4.91
N PHE A 217 -0.83 -0.19 3.88
CA PHE A 217 -1.13 -0.61 2.52
C PHE A 217 -0.29 -1.82 2.10
N ASP A 218 -0.93 -2.82 1.50
CA ASP A 218 -0.34 -4.12 1.12
C ASP A 218 0.19 -4.96 2.31
N TRP A 219 -0.16 -4.59 3.55
CA TRP A 219 0.19 -5.38 4.74
C TRP A 219 -0.91 -6.33 5.19
N PHE A 220 -2.13 -6.20 4.67
CA PHE A 220 -3.25 -7.09 4.99
C PHE A 220 -3.52 -7.17 6.50
N ILE A 221 -3.31 -6.06 7.23
CA ILE A 221 -3.50 -6.02 8.70
C ILE A 221 -4.95 -6.38 9.07
N TRP A 222 -5.91 -6.04 8.20
CA TRP A 222 -7.31 -6.38 8.36
C TRP A 222 -7.60 -7.89 8.36
N ALA A 223 -6.65 -8.72 7.92
CA ALA A 223 -6.77 -10.18 7.93
C ALA A 223 -6.16 -10.84 9.19
N GLY A 224 -5.63 -10.06 10.13
CA GLY A 224 -4.91 -10.57 11.30
C GLY A 224 -3.41 -10.83 11.04
N GLU A 225 -2.67 -11.12 12.11
CA GLU A 225 -1.20 -11.19 12.09
C GLU A 225 -0.67 -12.30 11.17
N ASP A 226 -1.05 -13.54 11.44
CA ASP A 226 -0.50 -14.71 10.76
C ASP A 226 -0.94 -14.80 9.30
N VAL A 227 -2.24 -14.60 9.06
CA VAL A 227 -2.83 -14.66 7.71
C VAL A 227 -2.33 -13.49 6.87
N GLY A 228 -2.39 -12.26 7.39
CA GLY A 228 -1.94 -11.07 6.68
C GLY A 228 -0.46 -11.14 6.30
N TRP A 229 0.39 -11.58 7.23
CA TRP A 229 1.81 -11.80 6.94
C TRP A 229 2.05 -12.89 5.89
N SER A 230 1.30 -13.99 5.94
CA SER A 230 1.42 -15.10 5.00
C SER A 230 1.03 -14.68 3.58
N ILE A 231 -0.10 -13.98 3.41
CA ILE A 231 -0.54 -13.42 2.13
C ILE A 231 0.51 -12.46 1.60
N ARG A 232 0.98 -11.51 2.41
CA ARG A 232 2.02 -10.54 2.02
C ARG A 232 3.30 -11.23 1.56
N LYS A 233 3.76 -12.23 2.31
CA LYS A 233 4.98 -12.99 1.97
C LYS A 233 4.83 -13.73 0.66
N LEU A 234 3.69 -14.39 0.45
CA LEU A 234 3.38 -15.11 -0.78
C LEU A 234 3.25 -14.15 -1.96
N ARG A 235 2.52 -13.03 -1.79
CA ARG A 235 2.39 -11.96 -2.79
C ARG A 235 3.77 -11.44 -3.20
N ARG A 236 4.64 -11.15 -2.24
CA ARG A 236 6.03 -10.73 -2.52
C ARG A 236 6.83 -11.80 -3.26
N PHE A 237 6.70 -13.07 -2.88
CA PHE A 237 7.41 -14.17 -3.53
C PHE A 237 6.97 -14.36 -4.97
N LEU A 238 5.66 -14.35 -5.23
CA LEU A 238 5.10 -14.49 -6.57
C LEU A 238 5.35 -13.23 -7.43
N ASN A 239 5.37 -12.05 -6.81
CA ASN A 239 5.72 -10.80 -7.48
C ASN A 239 7.24 -10.65 -7.72
N ALA A 240 8.11 -11.42 -7.04
CA ALA A 240 9.57 -11.24 -7.05
C ALA A 240 10.26 -11.51 -8.41
N LYS A 241 9.56 -12.10 -9.39
CA LYS A 241 10.06 -12.24 -10.77
C LYS A 241 9.62 -11.11 -11.71
N ASN A 242 8.79 -10.18 -11.24
CA ASN A 242 8.38 -8.97 -11.94
C ASN A 242 9.07 -7.75 -11.28
N HIS A 243 10.38 -7.64 -11.50
CA HIS A 243 11.29 -6.60 -11.00
C HIS A 243 10.67 -5.19 -10.80
N PRO A 244 11.24 -4.40 -9.85
CA PRO A 244 10.72 -3.09 -9.45
C PRO A 244 10.45 -2.19 -10.65
N PRO A 245 9.49 -1.24 -10.56
CA PRO A 245 9.35 -0.17 -11.52
C PRO A 245 10.60 0.72 -11.46
N SER A 246 11.67 0.26 -12.10
CA SER A 246 12.70 1.14 -12.61
C SER A 246 12.14 1.61 -13.94
N ILE A 247 11.74 2.88 -14.00
CA ILE A 247 11.48 3.59 -15.24
C ILE A 247 12.61 3.21 -16.22
N GLY A 248 12.27 2.43 -17.26
CA GLY A 248 13.24 1.89 -18.23
C GLY A 248 13.35 0.35 -18.34
N LYS A 249 12.68 -0.45 -17.50
CA LYS A 249 12.50 -1.91 -17.75
C LYS A 249 11.10 -2.20 -18.27
N GLN A 250 11.00 -3.14 -19.22
CA GLN A 250 9.72 -3.50 -19.83
C GLN A 250 8.68 -3.83 -18.75
N PRO A 251 7.44 -3.33 -18.89
CA PRO A 251 6.37 -3.70 -17.98
C PRO A 251 6.25 -5.23 -17.91
N PRO A 252 5.82 -5.79 -16.76
CA PRO A 252 5.48 -7.21 -16.67
C PRO A 252 4.56 -7.59 -17.83
N ARG A 253 4.72 -8.81 -18.36
CA ARG A 253 3.82 -9.30 -19.42
C ARG A 253 2.38 -9.14 -18.92
N PRO A 254 1.49 -8.45 -19.67
CA PRO A 254 0.13 -8.16 -19.23
C PRO A 254 -0.63 -9.40 -18.75
N ASP A 255 -0.42 -10.55 -19.42
CA ASP A 255 -1.03 -11.82 -19.04
C ASP A 255 -0.55 -12.34 -17.67
N ALA A 256 0.75 -12.26 -17.39
CA ALA A 256 1.30 -12.71 -16.11
C ALA A 256 0.86 -11.80 -14.95
N GLU A 257 0.76 -10.50 -15.20
CA GLU A 257 0.20 -9.55 -14.23
C GLU A 257 -1.28 -9.85 -13.97
N ARG A 258 -2.07 -10.10 -15.02
CA ARG A 258 -3.49 -10.48 -14.88
C ARG A 258 -3.64 -11.75 -14.05
N GLU A 259 -2.90 -12.80 -14.36
CA GLU A 259 -2.94 -14.07 -13.61
C GLU A 259 -2.59 -13.87 -12.14
N PHE A 260 -1.55 -13.07 -11.87
CA PHE A 260 -1.15 -12.74 -10.50
C PHE A 260 -2.23 -11.95 -9.75
N GLN A 261 -2.82 -10.92 -10.35
CA GLN A 261 -3.87 -10.14 -9.67
C GLN A 261 -5.16 -10.94 -9.49
N MET A 262 -5.51 -11.82 -10.45
CA MET A 262 -6.63 -12.75 -10.30
C MET A 262 -6.40 -13.68 -9.11
N TRP A 263 -5.23 -14.32 -9.04
CA TRP A 263 -4.84 -15.15 -7.90
C TRP A 263 -4.90 -14.36 -6.57
N SER A 264 -4.37 -13.14 -6.56
CA SER A 264 -4.36 -12.28 -5.35
C SER A 264 -5.78 -11.97 -4.89
N THR A 265 -6.67 -11.63 -5.83
CA THR A 265 -8.06 -11.28 -5.54
C THR A 265 -8.82 -12.49 -5.01
N THR A 266 -8.75 -13.64 -5.69
CA THR A 266 -9.39 -14.88 -5.23
C THR A 266 -8.88 -15.31 -3.86
N THR A 267 -7.58 -15.15 -3.58
CA THR A 267 -7.03 -15.46 -2.26
C THR A 267 -7.58 -14.53 -1.18
N VAL A 268 -7.71 -13.22 -1.48
CA VAL A 268 -8.30 -12.23 -0.59
C VAL A 268 -9.78 -12.53 -0.31
N GLU A 269 -10.54 -12.93 -1.34
CA GLU A 269 -11.95 -13.33 -1.21
C GLU A 269 -12.10 -14.54 -0.29
N LEU A 270 -11.32 -15.60 -0.50
CA LEU A 270 -11.35 -16.81 0.36
C LEU A 270 -11.03 -16.49 1.83
N VAL A 271 -10.08 -15.60 2.08
CA VAL A 271 -9.75 -15.17 3.44
C VAL A 271 -10.89 -14.37 4.06
N GLN A 272 -11.59 -13.55 3.28
CA GLN A 272 -12.74 -12.80 3.78
C GLN A 272 -13.92 -13.72 4.09
N ASP A 273 -14.22 -14.69 3.22
CA ASP A 273 -15.27 -15.68 3.45
C ASP A 273 -15.00 -16.47 4.75
N GLU A 274 -13.74 -16.84 5.01
CA GLU A 274 -13.34 -17.51 6.25
C GLU A 274 -13.51 -16.58 7.46
N LEU A 275 -13.08 -15.32 7.39
CA LEU A 275 -13.27 -14.35 8.49
C LEU A 275 -14.76 -14.11 8.78
N GLU A 276 -15.62 -14.08 7.76
CA GLU A 276 -17.07 -13.90 7.92
C GLU A 276 -17.75 -15.15 8.51
N THR A 277 -17.26 -16.34 8.16
CA THR A 277 -17.80 -17.61 8.65
C THR A 277 -17.30 -17.94 10.07
N ASN A 278 -16.07 -17.57 10.38
CA ASN A 278 -15.38 -17.92 11.61
C ASN A 278 -15.19 -16.69 12.52
N GLY A 279 -16.20 -16.44 13.36
CA GLY A 279 -16.20 -15.29 14.27
C GLY A 279 -15.00 -15.22 15.23
N SER A 280 -14.32 -16.34 15.51
CA SER A 280 -13.09 -16.34 16.31
C SER A 280 -11.92 -15.70 15.56
N GLU A 281 -11.75 -16.02 14.27
CA GLU A 281 -10.70 -15.44 13.42
C GLU A 281 -10.96 -13.95 13.18
N ALA A 282 -12.22 -13.56 12.95
CA ALA A 282 -12.60 -12.15 12.85
C ALA A 282 -12.24 -11.36 14.12
N ALA A 283 -12.53 -11.91 15.31
CA ALA A 283 -12.17 -11.27 16.57
C ALA A 283 -10.65 -11.15 16.75
N GLY A 284 -9.89 -12.17 16.34
CA GLY A 284 -8.42 -12.12 16.35
C GLY A 284 -7.86 -11.04 15.42
N ALA A 285 -8.42 -10.91 14.22
CA ALA A 285 -8.05 -9.86 13.26
C ALA A 285 -8.35 -8.46 13.81
N GLU A 286 -9.50 -8.25 14.45
CA GLU A 286 -9.87 -6.97 15.05
C GLU A 286 -8.93 -6.57 16.21
N ILE A 287 -8.57 -7.53 17.07
CA ILE A 287 -7.59 -7.31 18.14
C ILE A 287 -6.25 -6.87 17.55
N TYR A 288 -5.75 -7.59 16.54
CA TYR A 288 -4.49 -7.25 15.89
C TYR A 288 -4.53 -5.87 15.21
N MET A 289 -5.63 -5.54 14.55
CA MET A 289 -5.85 -4.19 14.00
C MET A 289 -5.76 -3.12 15.08
N GLU A 290 -6.42 -3.31 16.22
CA GLU A 290 -6.37 -2.36 17.35
C GLU A 290 -4.96 -2.26 17.95
N GLU A 291 -4.21 -3.35 18.04
CA GLU A 291 -2.79 -3.32 18.45
C GLU A 291 -1.93 -2.50 17.48
N GLN A 292 -2.09 -2.68 16.17
CA GLN A 292 -1.38 -1.88 15.17
C GLN A 292 -1.78 -0.39 15.25
N LYS A 293 -3.06 -0.10 15.50
CA LYS A 293 -3.52 1.29 15.74
C LYS A 293 -2.82 1.91 16.93
N ASN A 294 -2.72 1.17 18.03
CA ASN A 294 -2.07 1.65 19.24
C ASN A 294 -0.55 1.82 19.06
N ASP A 295 0.14 0.89 18.38
CA ASP A 295 1.57 1.00 18.06
C ASP A 295 1.89 2.23 17.21
N ILE A 296 1.15 2.41 16.11
CA ILE A 296 1.33 3.55 15.20
C ILE A 296 1.01 4.85 15.94
N THR A 297 -0.13 4.91 16.65
CA THR A 297 -0.55 6.11 17.39
C THR A 297 0.47 6.52 18.44
N LYS A 298 0.96 5.56 19.23
CA LYS A 298 2.00 5.79 20.23
C LYS A 298 3.27 6.31 19.58
N SER A 299 3.73 5.66 18.51
CA SER A 299 4.95 6.03 17.78
C SER A 299 4.87 7.44 17.18
N VAL A 300 3.72 7.83 16.62
CA VAL A 300 3.53 9.19 16.07
C VAL A 300 3.54 10.23 17.20
N LYS A 301 2.84 9.96 18.31
CA LYS A 301 2.81 10.85 19.47
C LYS A 301 4.19 11.03 20.10
N GLU A 302 4.95 9.96 20.26
CA GLU A 302 6.31 10.00 20.80
C GLU A 302 7.27 10.77 19.88
N LEU A 303 7.19 10.55 18.56
CA LEU A 303 8.02 11.23 17.57
C LEU A 303 7.82 12.76 17.61
N PHE A 304 6.57 13.22 17.68
CA PHE A 304 6.22 14.64 17.69
C PHE A 304 6.05 15.24 19.08
N ARG A 305 6.18 14.42 20.14
CA ARG A 305 5.95 14.79 21.55
C ARG A 305 4.59 15.45 21.77
N LEU A 306 3.56 14.88 21.18
CA LEU A 306 2.18 15.35 21.33
C LEU A 306 1.72 15.03 22.74
N GLU A 307 1.33 16.05 23.51
CA GLU A 307 0.85 15.91 24.88
C GLU A 307 -0.56 15.32 24.90
N ASP A 308 -0.82 14.45 25.88
CA ASP A 308 -2.14 13.83 26.10
C ASP A 308 -3.25 14.84 26.42
N GLU A 309 -2.87 16.05 26.85
CA GLU A 309 -3.81 17.14 27.17
C GLU A 309 -4.61 17.62 25.96
N SER A 310 -4.15 17.31 24.74
CA SER A 310 -4.90 17.56 23.51
C SER A 310 -5.96 16.47 23.32
N GLN A 311 -7.10 16.61 24.00
CA GLN A 311 -8.26 15.72 23.85
C GLN A 311 -8.54 15.45 22.37
N GLY A 312 -8.47 14.19 21.96
CA GLY A 312 -8.86 13.76 20.63
C GLY A 312 -7.73 13.48 19.64
N ILE A 313 -6.45 13.77 19.92
CA ILE A 313 -5.36 13.48 18.94
C ILE A 313 -5.30 11.98 18.64
N ALA A 314 -5.31 11.15 19.68
CA ALA A 314 -5.18 9.70 19.54
C ALA A 314 -6.40 9.13 18.79
N GLU A 315 -7.59 9.58 19.16
CA GLU A 315 -8.86 9.17 18.57
C GLU A 315 -8.95 9.59 17.09
N HIS A 316 -8.56 10.82 16.76
CA HIS A 316 -8.54 11.31 15.38
C HIS A 316 -7.51 10.55 14.52
N LEU A 317 -6.32 10.25 15.07
CA LEU A 317 -5.35 9.43 14.37
C LEU A 317 -5.86 8.00 14.17
N LYS A 318 -6.48 7.38 15.19
CA LYS A 318 -7.11 6.07 15.06
C LYS A 318 -8.19 6.04 13.97
N SER A 319 -9.02 7.08 13.88
CA SER A 319 -10.02 7.21 12.80
C SER A 319 -9.38 7.23 11.41
N ILE A 320 -8.25 7.93 11.22
CA ILE A 320 -7.50 7.91 9.96
C ILE A 320 -6.99 6.50 9.65
N LEU A 321 -6.50 5.77 10.67
CA LEU A 321 -6.02 4.40 10.49
C LEU A 321 -7.17 3.45 10.14
N ASP A 322 -8.35 3.61 10.75
CA ASP A 322 -9.55 2.84 10.40
C ASP A 322 -9.95 3.06 8.94
N ASP A 323 -9.97 4.31 8.46
CA ASP A 323 -10.22 4.65 7.06
C ASP A 323 -9.17 4.02 6.13
N ALA A 324 -7.90 4.02 6.55
CA ALA A 324 -6.81 3.41 5.78
C ALA A 324 -6.90 1.88 5.72
N PHE A 325 -7.26 1.20 6.81
CA PHE A 325 -7.47 -0.25 6.81
C PHE A 325 -8.66 -0.66 5.93
N ALA A 326 -9.77 0.08 6.04
CA ALA A 326 -10.94 -0.15 5.20
C ALA A 326 -10.60 0.04 3.72
N LEU A 327 -9.82 1.07 3.39
CA LEU A 327 -9.36 1.32 2.02
C LEU A 327 -8.40 0.22 1.54
N ASP A 328 -7.44 -0.22 2.35
CA ASP A 328 -6.52 -1.32 2.00
C ASP A 328 -7.28 -2.63 1.72
N LYS A 329 -8.30 -2.95 2.54
CA LYS A 329 -9.18 -4.10 2.33
C LYS A 329 -9.88 -4.02 0.97
N ILE A 330 -10.49 -2.87 0.66
CA ILE A 330 -11.17 -2.62 -0.62
C ILE A 330 -10.20 -2.73 -1.80
N MET A 331 -9.02 -2.12 -1.69
CA MET A 331 -8.00 -2.15 -2.75
C MET A 331 -7.50 -3.58 -3.01
N SER A 332 -7.36 -4.38 -1.96
CA SER A 332 -6.89 -5.77 -2.04
C SER A 332 -7.88 -6.72 -2.72
N GLN A 333 -9.17 -6.35 -2.78
CA GLN A 333 -10.21 -7.09 -3.50
C GLN A 333 -10.27 -6.76 -5.01
N GLN A 334 -9.48 -5.79 -5.49
CA GLN A 334 -9.55 -5.40 -6.89
C GLN A 334 -8.65 -6.28 -7.75
N VAL A 335 -9.22 -6.82 -8.83
CA VAL A 335 -8.47 -7.50 -9.90
C VAL A 335 -7.50 -6.54 -10.59
N ALA A 336 -7.84 -5.24 -10.66
CA ALA A 336 -6.91 -4.24 -11.17
C ALA A 336 -5.80 -3.97 -10.16
N ARG A 337 -4.55 -3.84 -10.64
CA ARG A 337 -3.46 -3.41 -9.78
C ARG A 337 -3.65 -1.95 -9.39
N LEU A 338 -3.67 -1.70 -8.09
CA LEU A 338 -3.70 -0.35 -7.52
C LEU A 338 -2.42 -0.08 -6.75
N GLU A 339 -1.82 1.08 -6.97
CA GLU A 339 -0.55 1.45 -6.36
C GLU A 339 -0.52 2.91 -5.93
N TRP A 340 0.05 3.15 -4.75
CA TRP A 340 0.37 4.48 -4.26
C TRP A 340 1.75 4.91 -4.75
N VAL A 341 1.80 5.95 -5.58
CA VAL A 341 3.03 6.42 -6.21
C VAL A 341 3.42 7.77 -5.62
N PHE A 342 4.51 7.80 -4.85
CA PHE A 342 5.06 9.04 -4.28
C PHE A 342 5.88 9.83 -5.30
N ASP A 343 6.58 9.13 -6.19
CA ASP A 343 7.40 9.72 -7.22
C ASP A 343 7.10 9.01 -8.55
N PRO A 344 6.32 9.63 -9.44
CA PRO A 344 6.04 9.04 -10.75
C PRO A 344 7.28 9.04 -11.67
N GLN A 345 8.38 9.71 -11.30
CA GLN A 345 9.59 9.90 -12.12
C GLN A 345 10.90 9.68 -11.31
N THR A 346 11.16 8.47 -10.82
CA THR A 346 12.43 8.15 -10.12
C THR A 346 13.63 8.06 -11.09
N PRO A 347 14.84 8.58 -10.74
CA PRO A 347 15.60 8.19 -9.55
C PRO A 347 15.93 9.34 -8.57
N ARG A 348 15.85 8.99 -7.27
CA ARG A 348 15.93 9.83 -6.04
C ARG A 348 17.15 10.74 -5.85
N THR A 349 18.07 10.84 -6.80
CA THR A 349 19.36 11.54 -6.64
C THR A 349 19.36 12.98 -7.14
N THR A 350 18.38 13.38 -7.93
CA THR A 350 18.18 14.77 -8.38
C THR A 350 16.70 15.06 -8.27
N GLY A 351 16.31 16.15 -7.60
CA GLY A 351 14.88 16.47 -7.41
C GLY A 351 14.10 16.36 -8.71
N PHE A 352 12.90 15.79 -8.66
CA PHE A 352 12.10 15.56 -9.85
C PHE A 352 11.32 16.82 -10.23
N MET A 353 11.04 16.97 -11.52
CA MET A 353 10.39 18.14 -12.06
C MET A 353 8.87 18.01 -11.97
N PHE A 354 8.18 19.13 -11.83
CA PHE A 354 6.73 19.16 -11.89
C PHE A 354 6.22 18.79 -13.28
N VAL A 355 5.23 17.91 -13.31
CA VAL A 355 4.56 17.43 -14.51
C VAL A 355 3.06 17.56 -14.30
N GLU A 356 2.42 18.48 -15.01
CA GLU A 356 1.00 18.84 -14.80
C GLU A 356 0.05 17.67 -15.07
N GLU A 357 0.44 16.75 -15.95
CA GLU A 357 -0.33 15.54 -16.26
C GLU A 357 -0.48 14.62 -15.05
N THR A 358 0.57 14.51 -14.22
CA THR A 358 0.65 13.52 -13.13
C THR A 358 0.59 14.15 -11.73
N MET A 359 0.77 15.47 -11.62
CA MET A 359 0.87 16.19 -10.37
C MET A 359 -0.10 17.36 -10.30
N GLU A 360 -0.49 17.71 -9.08
CA GLU A 360 -1.28 18.89 -8.77
C GLU A 360 -0.63 19.67 -7.63
N LEU A 361 -0.82 20.99 -7.64
CA LEU A 361 -0.30 21.85 -6.59
C LEU A 361 -1.22 21.83 -5.39
N ASP A 362 -0.62 21.68 -4.21
CA ASP A 362 -1.36 21.77 -2.96
C ASP A 362 -2.01 23.15 -2.79
N GLU A 363 -3.29 23.17 -2.38
CA GLU A 363 -4.10 24.39 -2.32
C GLU A 363 -3.48 25.43 -1.36
N GLY A 364 -3.27 26.65 -1.87
CA GLY A 364 -2.72 27.77 -1.10
C GLY A 364 -1.45 28.40 -1.68
N ASP A 365 -0.79 27.76 -2.63
CA ASP A 365 0.32 28.36 -3.40
C ASP A 365 -0.21 28.87 -4.75
N SER A 366 -0.88 30.02 -4.73
CA SER A 366 -1.56 30.61 -5.90
C SER A 366 -0.60 31.26 -6.89
N ASP A 367 0.71 31.05 -6.77
CA ASP A 367 1.70 31.64 -7.67
C ASP A 367 1.76 30.85 -8.99
N LYS A 368 0.65 30.91 -9.72
CA LYS A 368 0.37 30.19 -10.98
C LYS A 368 1.31 30.58 -12.12
N MET A 369 2.18 31.59 -11.94
CA MET A 369 2.89 32.23 -13.04
C MET A 369 4.11 31.46 -13.60
N MET A 370 4.63 30.41 -12.93
CA MET A 370 5.72 29.60 -13.50
C MET A 370 5.66 28.14 -13.01
N LYS A 371 4.81 27.32 -13.62
CA LYS A 371 4.54 25.95 -13.17
C LYS A 371 5.46 24.89 -13.75
N GLU A 372 5.84 25.02 -15.02
CA GLU A 372 6.67 24.01 -15.69
C GLU A 372 8.14 24.14 -15.34
N GLY A 373 8.79 23.00 -15.11
CA GLY A 373 10.23 22.95 -14.84
C GLY A 373 10.66 23.37 -13.44
N ARG A 374 9.74 23.45 -12.46
CA ARG A 374 10.12 23.59 -11.04
C ARG A 374 10.45 22.25 -10.42
N GLU A 375 11.51 22.24 -9.62
CA GLU A 375 11.89 21.09 -8.81
C GLU A 375 10.90 20.90 -7.66
N VAL A 376 10.25 19.73 -7.63
CA VAL A 376 9.37 19.33 -6.53
C VAL A 376 10.24 19.00 -5.31
N ARG A 377 9.94 19.64 -4.17
CA ARG A 377 10.70 19.48 -2.93
C ARG A 377 9.99 18.65 -1.87
N LEU A 378 8.67 18.51 -1.99
CA LEU A 378 7.84 17.78 -1.04
C LEU A 378 6.63 17.19 -1.76
N VAL A 379 6.38 15.90 -1.53
CA VAL A 379 5.15 15.21 -1.93
C VAL A 379 4.24 15.20 -0.72
N VAL A 380 3.16 15.97 -0.77
CA VAL A 380 2.20 16.09 0.34
C VAL A 380 1.28 14.86 0.39
N ALA A 381 0.84 14.38 -0.78
CA ALA A 381 0.07 13.15 -0.90
C ALA A 381 0.45 12.37 -2.18
N PRO A 382 0.58 11.03 -2.13
CA PRO A 382 0.96 10.20 -3.27
C PRO A 382 -0.16 10.09 -4.29
N ALA A 383 0.17 9.90 -5.57
CA ALA A 383 -0.79 9.52 -6.60
C ALA A 383 -1.40 8.13 -6.32
N LEU A 384 -2.62 7.92 -6.81
CA LEU A 384 -3.23 6.60 -6.90
C LEU A 384 -3.26 6.19 -8.37
N VAL A 385 -2.52 5.15 -8.72
CA VAL A 385 -2.42 4.63 -10.09
C VAL A 385 -3.12 3.29 -10.18
N LYS A 386 -3.85 3.08 -11.28
CA LYS A 386 -4.54 1.84 -11.61
C LYS A 386 -3.99 1.26 -12.90
N ARG A 387 -3.78 -0.05 -12.93
CA ARG A 387 -3.44 -0.82 -14.11
C ARG A 387 -4.41 -1.99 -14.26
N GLY A 388 -4.99 -2.13 -15.44
CA GLY A 388 -6.07 -3.07 -15.69
C GLY A 388 -7.45 -2.54 -15.27
N LYS A 389 -8.50 -3.22 -15.74
CA LYS A 389 -9.90 -3.01 -15.37
C LYS A 389 -10.31 -4.03 -14.32
N SER A 390 -11.43 -3.76 -13.66
CA SER A 390 -12.04 -4.72 -12.72
C SER A 390 -12.43 -6.03 -13.43
N THR A 391 -12.78 -5.98 -14.72
CA THR A 391 -13.02 -7.15 -15.58
C THR A 391 -11.78 -8.00 -15.87
N GLY A 392 -10.60 -7.65 -15.36
CA GLY A 392 -9.36 -8.37 -15.66
C GLY A 392 -8.78 -8.08 -17.05
N GLN A 393 -9.19 -6.99 -17.70
CA GLN A 393 -8.71 -6.56 -19.02
C GLN A 393 -7.78 -5.32 -18.94
N GLU A 394 -7.13 -4.94 -20.04
CA GLU A 394 -6.32 -3.71 -20.17
C GLU A 394 -5.11 -3.55 -19.23
N PHE A 395 -4.44 -4.65 -18.86
CA PHE A 395 -3.20 -4.59 -18.05
C PHE A 395 -1.99 -3.94 -18.75
N GLU A 396 -2.12 -3.60 -20.02
CA GLU A 396 -1.13 -2.86 -20.81
C GLU A 396 -1.09 -1.36 -20.48
N LYS A 397 -2.19 -0.80 -19.93
CA LYS A 397 -2.35 0.63 -19.73
C LYS A 397 -2.42 0.98 -18.25
N GLU A 398 -1.68 2.01 -17.87
CA GLU A 398 -1.80 2.65 -16.57
C GLU A 398 -2.65 3.90 -16.67
N ARG A 399 -3.44 4.16 -15.63
CA ARG A 399 -4.31 5.32 -15.51
C ARG A 399 -4.13 5.91 -14.12
N ILE A 400 -3.96 7.22 -14.07
CA ILE A 400 -3.89 7.96 -12.81
C ILE A 400 -5.33 8.22 -12.35
N LEU A 401 -5.70 7.63 -11.21
CA LEU A 401 -7.00 7.88 -10.57
C LEU A 401 -6.97 9.16 -9.74
N LEU A 402 -5.84 9.42 -9.08
CA LEU A 402 -5.56 10.65 -8.34
C LEU A 402 -4.14 11.12 -8.60
N LYS A 403 -3.97 12.41 -8.93
CA LYS A 403 -2.66 13.03 -9.14
C LYS A 403 -1.89 13.15 -7.82
N THR A 404 -0.57 13.21 -7.90
CA THR A 404 0.28 13.47 -6.73
C THR A 404 0.10 14.92 -6.29
N SER A 405 -0.24 15.17 -5.03
CA SER A 405 -0.22 16.54 -4.48
C SER A 405 1.20 16.89 -4.06
N VAL A 406 1.73 17.96 -4.64
CA VAL A 406 3.12 18.39 -4.44
C VAL A 406 3.21 19.84 -4.00
N TRP A 407 4.34 20.17 -3.38
CA TRP A 407 4.64 21.51 -2.91
C TRP A 407 6.05 21.95 -3.31
N PHE A 408 6.20 23.22 -3.67
CA PHE A 408 7.47 23.85 -4.06
C PHE A 408 8.00 24.78 -2.99
N HIS A 409 9.32 24.85 -2.85
CA HIS A 409 9.94 25.95 -2.14
C HIS A 409 10.00 27.18 -3.04
N SER A 410 9.36 28.30 -2.68
CA SER A 410 9.61 29.58 -3.35
C SER A 410 11.04 30.05 -3.03
N SER A 411 11.95 29.86 -3.99
CA SER A 411 13.39 30.14 -3.89
C SER A 411 13.75 31.63 -3.74
N SER A 412 12.80 32.50 -3.41
CA SER A 412 13.06 33.93 -3.20
C SER A 412 13.95 34.20 -2.00
N VAL A 413 14.10 33.22 -1.10
CA VAL A 413 15.12 33.27 -0.04
C VAL A 413 16.37 32.58 -0.58
N LYS A 414 17.31 33.37 -1.10
CA LYS A 414 18.70 32.93 -1.25
C LYS A 414 19.11 32.38 0.12
N PHE A 415 19.23 31.06 0.25
CA PHE A 415 19.92 30.46 1.38
C PHE A 415 21.35 30.99 1.29
N ALA A 416 21.63 32.08 2.01
CA ALA A 416 22.98 32.51 2.28
C ALA A 416 23.60 31.33 3.02
N VAL A 417 24.38 30.54 2.29
CA VAL A 417 25.22 29.49 2.84
C VAL A 417 26.14 30.22 3.81
N PHE A 418 25.80 30.17 5.10
CA PHE A 418 26.62 30.71 6.16
C PHE A 418 27.77 29.72 6.35
N THR A 419 28.71 29.70 5.39
CA THR A 419 30.03 29.13 5.62
C THR A 419 30.67 29.92 6.75
N ARG A 420 30.72 29.31 7.93
CA ARG A 420 31.52 29.79 9.07
C ARG A 420 32.97 29.90 8.62
N GLU A 421 33.39 31.10 8.23
CA GLU A 421 34.78 31.54 8.37
C GLU A 421 35.03 31.78 9.87
N LEU A 422 35.31 30.69 10.59
CA LEU A 422 35.91 30.72 11.93
C LEU A 422 37.24 29.97 11.86
N CYS A 423 38.14 30.46 11.01
CA CYS A 423 39.56 30.13 11.05
C CYS A 423 40.34 31.38 10.68
N GLY A 424 40.77 32.12 11.70
CA GLY A 424 41.70 33.22 11.51
C GLY A 424 41.64 34.21 12.65
N HIS A 425 42.09 33.81 13.85
CA HIS A 425 42.69 34.71 14.84
C HIS A 425 43.45 33.85 15.86
N VAL A 426 44.67 33.44 15.50
CA VAL A 426 45.73 33.11 16.45
C VAL A 426 47.02 33.71 15.91
N ILE A 427 47.81 34.27 16.85
CA ILE A 427 49.20 34.75 16.75
C ILE A 427 49.38 36.23 16.37
N SER A 428 49.45 37.10 17.38
CA SER A 428 50.52 38.11 17.48
C SER A 428 50.55 38.75 18.87
N SER A 429 51.51 38.34 19.69
CA SER A 429 52.20 39.24 20.64
C SER A 429 53.37 38.50 21.30
N CYS A 430 54.54 38.61 20.66
CA CYS A 430 55.83 38.64 21.34
C CYS A 430 56.25 40.11 21.42
N SER A 431 56.43 40.63 22.63
CA SER A 431 57.42 41.65 23.02
C SER A 431 57.52 41.63 24.54
#